data_AF-A0A0F9XE70-F1
#
_entry.id   AF-A0A0F9XE70-F1
#
_cell.length_a   1.000
_cell.length_b   1.000
_cell.length_c   1.000
_cell.angle_alpha   90.00
_cell.angle_beta   90.00
_cell.angle_gamma   90.00
#
_symmetry.space_group_name_H-M   'P 1'
#
loop_
_entity.id
_entity.type
_entity.pdbx_description
1 polymer ?
#
loop_
_entity_poly.entity_id
_entity_poly.type
_entity_poly.pdbx_seq_one_letter_code
_entity_poly.pdbx_strand_id
1 'polypeptide(L)'
;MTSIPTAGYFIDGARTNLEAKTAQDEMLEVLREELGGNAIAELTISSGSVTATQGLHSIDTESDAGDDYLDNIIQTNLDAGHLLLIRAEDAGRTINVRHSQGGAGEIITAEASTIVLDDTNKWILLVRKGTQWLEVFKSYRAVKGADITSASPLVIGPVGNYFDVVGAVDFAVMTVAADRWFMLHFDSALTITHGGSLALPNGRDIETAAGTELTCMSIGVNSVRVLSVSPPVTQPVFFEESSDITLVETDHGRTLHITDTATVTLPDAAAAGPGWTIRVMKYSAGVERPATIVPAGADTIELWADPGLTSILLFTSGDYLDLISTGSGWVASGEVIVKMSVILNAETQVVANTTNTVVEFDAVGADTHSGWEGVQPYHYEIPFSGYYLLNTVVIVDEGSSPHGWDVSIRRVVSGPSTEWIALTRNLMPGTGDEDNLSLLSMWNWLAKGEEVLVMVRQDSGGNLNIQGSTVRQEQTQFEIVRLG
;
A
#
# COMPACT_ATOMS: atom_id res chain seq x y z
N MET A 1 24.49 -33.95 28.53
CA MET A 1 23.89 -33.97 27.21
C MET A 1 24.25 -35.30 26.64
N THR A 2 23.25 -36.03 26.15
CA THR A 2 23.51 -37.21 25.36
C THR A 2 24.42 -36.82 24.20
N SER A 3 25.48 -37.59 23.96
CA SER A 3 26.46 -37.22 22.94
C SER A 3 25.90 -37.55 21.56
N ILE A 4 25.88 -36.57 20.66
CA ILE A 4 25.53 -36.83 19.25
C ILE A 4 26.60 -37.77 18.66
N PRO A 5 26.21 -38.85 17.95
CA PRO A 5 27.16 -39.72 17.26
C PRO A 5 28.11 -38.93 16.36
N THR A 6 29.36 -39.36 16.29
CA THR A 6 30.38 -38.66 15.50
C THR A 6 29.98 -38.56 14.02
N ALA A 7 30.40 -37.48 13.35
CA ALA A 7 30.14 -37.32 11.92
C ALA A 7 30.69 -38.53 11.14
N GLY A 8 29.86 -39.11 10.27
CA GLY A 8 30.21 -40.31 9.53
C GLY A 8 30.02 -41.64 10.28
N TYR A 9 29.37 -41.63 11.45
CA TYR A 9 29.10 -42.86 12.20
C TYR A 9 28.38 -43.94 11.37
N PHE A 10 27.41 -43.56 10.54
CA PHE A 10 26.60 -44.47 9.73
C PHE A 10 27.19 -44.86 8.37
N ILE A 11 28.33 -44.28 7.95
CA ILE A 11 28.98 -44.63 6.67
C ILE A 11 30.11 -45.66 6.84
N ASP A 12 30.45 -46.01 8.07
CA ASP A 12 31.46 -47.01 8.38
C ASP A 12 30.91 -48.43 8.16
N GLY A 13 31.37 -49.07 7.09
CA GLY A 13 30.96 -50.43 6.71
C GLY A 13 31.35 -51.52 7.71
N ALA A 14 32.14 -51.21 8.74
CA ALA A 14 32.47 -52.13 9.82
C ALA A 14 31.43 -52.14 10.96
N ARG A 15 30.43 -51.24 10.93
CA ARG A 15 29.44 -51.11 12.01
C ARG A 15 28.44 -52.25 12.02
N THR A 16 28.15 -52.73 13.23
CA THR A 16 27.08 -53.69 13.47
C THR A 16 25.72 -53.00 13.53
N ASN A 17 24.65 -53.76 13.29
CA ASN A 17 23.28 -53.26 13.46
C ASN A 17 22.98 -52.83 14.90
N LEU A 18 23.63 -53.44 15.90
CA LEU A 18 23.46 -53.07 17.29
C LEU A 18 24.05 -51.69 17.58
N GLU A 19 25.26 -51.42 17.10
CA GLU A 19 25.90 -50.10 17.22
C GLU A 19 25.10 -49.02 16.49
N ALA A 20 24.62 -49.31 15.27
CA ALA A 20 23.77 -48.38 14.52
C ALA A 20 22.46 -48.07 15.27
N LYS A 21 21.85 -49.08 15.90
CA LYS A 21 20.66 -48.87 16.74
C LYS A 21 20.97 -47.99 17.95
N THR A 22 22.06 -48.25 18.67
CA THR A 22 22.46 -47.43 19.83
C THR A 22 22.65 -45.97 19.42
N ALA A 23 23.34 -45.70 18.31
CA ALA A 23 23.52 -44.34 17.82
C ALA A 23 22.19 -43.66 17.43
N GLN A 24 21.22 -44.40 16.89
CA GLN A 24 19.88 -43.86 16.62
C GLN A 24 19.12 -43.55 17.91
N ASP A 25 19.22 -44.41 18.93
CA ASP A 25 18.62 -44.17 20.24
C ASP A 25 19.23 -42.93 20.91
N GLU A 26 20.56 -42.76 20.82
CA GLU A 26 21.29 -41.56 21.28
C GLU A 26 20.83 -40.29 20.55
N MET A 27 20.65 -40.34 19.22
CA MET A 27 20.10 -39.21 18.45
C MET A 27 18.68 -38.87 18.86
N LEU A 28 17.84 -39.88 19.12
CA LEU A 28 16.47 -39.67 19.59
C LEU A 28 16.44 -39.03 20.99
N GLU A 29 17.38 -39.41 21.85
CA GLU A 29 17.52 -38.82 23.18
C GLU A 29 17.93 -37.34 23.10
N VAL A 30 18.89 -36.99 22.24
CA VAL A 30 19.22 -35.58 21.97
C VAL A 30 18.02 -34.80 21.42
N LEU A 31 17.29 -35.36 20.45
CA LEU A 31 16.09 -34.71 19.91
C LEU A 31 15.00 -34.48 20.96
N ARG A 32 14.94 -35.32 22.00
CA ARG A 32 14.01 -35.17 23.14
C ARG A 32 14.49 -34.10 24.14
N GLU A 33 15.79 -33.87 24.24
CA GLU A 33 16.38 -32.80 25.07
C GLU A 33 16.10 -31.40 24.48
N GLU A 34 15.90 -31.28 23.16
CA GLU A 34 15.59 -30.02 22.46
C GLU A 34 14.21 -29.42 22.84
N LEU A 35 14.08 -28.09 22.66
CA LEU A 35 12.80 -27.40 22.86
C LEU A 35 11.73 -27.94 21.89
N GLY A 36 10.65 -28.48 22.43
CA GLY A 36 9.57 -29.11 21.64
C GLY A 36 9.84 -30.55 21.22
N GLY A 37 10.95 -31.16 21.65
CA GLY A 37 11.26 -32.58 21.47
C GLY A 37 10.32 -33.53 22.23
N ASN A 38 9.66 -33.02 23.26
CA ASN A 38 8.61 -33.69 24.04
C ASN A 38 7.39 -32.77 24.20
N ALA A 39 6.24 -33.38 24.53
CA ALA A 39 5.07 -32.62 24.97
C ALA A 39 5.38 -31.84 26.26
N ILE A 40 4.69 -30.70 26.46
CA ILE A 40 4.83 -29.90 27.68
C ILE A 40 4.49 -30.77 28.90
N ALA A 41 5.35 -30.77 29.91
CA ALA A 41 5.13 -31.45 31.17
C ALA A 41 4.92 -30.43 32.29
N GLU A 42 3.91 -30.67 33.11
CA GLU A 42 3.62 -29.84 34.28
C GLU A 42 4.59 -30.15 35.43
N LEU A 43 5.00 -29.10 36.16
CA LEU A 43 5.71 -29.21 37.44
C LEU A 43 5.00 -28.37 38.48
N THR A 44 4.79 -28.93 39.66
CA THR A 44 4.27 -28.18 40.82
C THR A 44 5.43 -27.64 41.65
N ILE A 45 5.36 -26.38 42.06
CA ILE A 45 6.30 -25.81 43.03
C ILE A 45 6.21 -26.59 44.34
N SER A 46 7.37 -26.88 44.93
CA SER A 46 7.48 -27.39 46.29
C SER A 46 8.54 -26.59 47.04
N SER A 47 8.14 -25.92 48.12
CA SER A 47 9.03 -25.09 48.95
C SER A 47 9.90 -24.12 48.13
N GLY A 48 9.29 -23.44 47.15
CA GLY A 48 9.96 -22.45 46.31
C GLY A 48 10.80 -23.03 45.16
N SER A 49 10.75 -24.34 44.90
CA SER A 49 11.57 -24.98 43.87
C SER A 49 10.80 -25.95 42.99
N VAL A 50 11.29 -26.15 41.77
CA VAL A 50 10.87 -27.25 40.88
C VAL A 50 12.08 -28.04 40.38
N THR A 51 11.88 -29.29 39.98
CA THR A 51 12.91 -30.09 39.33
C THR A 51 12.59 -30.23 37.84
N ALA A 52 13.29 -29.47 37.00
CA ALA A 52 13.13 -29.58 35.55
C ALA A 52 13.52 -30.99 35.09
N THR A 53 12.71 -31.60 34.22
CA THR A 53 12.95 -32.94 33.66
C THR A 53 13.20 -32.90 32.15
N GLN A 54 12.86 -31.80 31.49
CA GLN A 54 13.03 -31.57 30.05
C GLN A 54 13.10 -30.07 29.75
N GLY A 55 13.37 -29.70 28.50
CA GLY A 55 13.53 -28.30 28.10
C GLY A 55 12.25 -27.45 28.13
N LEU A 56 11.07 -28.06 28.34
CA LEU A 56 9.79 -27.36 28.23
C LEU A 56 8.81 -27.78 29.34
N HIS A 57 8.38 -26.81 30.15
CA HIS A 57 7.48 -27.05 31.27
C HIS A 57 6.38 -26.00 31.41
N SER A 58 5.23 -26.41 31.92
CA SER A 58 4.31 -25.51 32.62
C SER A 58 4.52 -25.68 34.12
N ILE A 59 4.37 -24.58 34.86
CA ILE A 59 4.62 -24.53 36.30
C ILE A 59 3.32 -24.17 37.01
N ASP A 60 2.95 -24.97 38.00
CA ASP A 60 1.81 -24.74 38.87
C ASP A 60 2.27 -24.37 40.28
N THR A 61 1.40 -23.69 41.03
CA THR A 61 1.66 -23.25 42.41
C THR A 61 1.64 -24.41 43.39
N GLU A 62 2.32 -24.30 44.54
CA GLU A 62 2.27 -25.31 45.59
C GLU A 62 0.84 -25.47 46.11
N SER A 63 0.32 -26.70 46.04
CA SER A 63 -1.04 -27.04 46.49
C SER A 63 -2.16 -26.23 45.81
N ASP A 64 -2.01 -25.88 44.52
CA ASP A 64 -3.00 -25.11 43.76
C ASP A 64 -3.31 -23.72 44.36
N ALA A 65 -2.35 -23.12 45.08
CA ALA A 65 -2.51 -21.79 45.67
C ALA A 65 -2.72 -20.70 44.60
N GLY A 66 -3.34 -19.57 44.97
CA GLY A 66 -3.54 -18.45 44.04
C GLY A 66 -2.25 -17.73 43.64
N ASP A 67 -1.20 -17.85 44.45
CA ASP A 67 0.10 -17.24 44.22
C ASP A 67 1.21 -18.06 44.88
N ASP A 68 2.39 -18.12 44.26
CA ASP A 68 3.57 -18.77 44.83
C ASP A 68 4.88 -18.19 44.29
N TYR A 69 5.99 -18.47 44.97
CA TYR A 69 7.34 -18.07 44.59
C TYR A 69 8.09 -19.22 43.94
N LEU A 70 8.73 -18.95 42.80
CA LEU A 70 9.73 -19.84 42.21
C LEU A 70 11.12 -19.22 42.39
N ASP A 71 11.90 -19.81 43.28
CA ASP A 71 13.22 -19.34 43.70
C ASP A 71 14.35 -20.05 42.96
N ASN A 72 14.20 -21.37 42.84
CA ASN A 72 15.21 -22.24 42.27
C ASN A 72 14.59 -23.26 41.31
N ILE A 73 15.30 -23.53 40.22
CA ILE A 73 15.01 -24.66 39.34
C ILE A 73 16.17 -25.64 39.48
N ILE A 74 15.87 -26.78 40.10
CA ILE A 74 16.85 -27.83 40.38
C ILE A 74 17.36 -28.38 39.05
N GLN A 75 18.69 -28.47 38.95
CA GLN A 75 19.41 -28.70 37.69
C GLN A 75 19.79 -30.17 37.44
N THR A 76 19.24 -31.10 38.23
CA THR A 76 19.65 -32.51 38.26
C THR A 76 19.56 -33.20 36.90
N ASN A 77 18.54 -32.87 36.10
CA ASN A 77 18.28 -33.55 34.83
C ASN A 77 18.71 -32.77 33.59
N LEU A 78 19.18 -31.52 33.75
CA LEU A 78 19.53 -30.64 32.64
C LEU A 78 20.92 -30.08 32.82
N ASP A 79 21.91 -30.57 32.07
CA ASP A 79 23.30 -30.10 32.09
C ASP A 79 23.49 -28.62 31.72
N ALA A 80 24.68 -28.08 32.02
CA ALA A 80 25.04 -26.72 31.65
C ALA A 80 24.97 -26.50 30.13
N GLY A 81 24.44 -25.35 29.72
CA GLY A 81 24.18 -25.00 28.32
C GLY A 81 22.76 -25.26 27.84
N HIS A 82 21.95 -26.05 28.57
CA HIS A 82 20.56 -26.31 28.17
C HIS A 82 19.68 -25.08 28.24
N LEU A 83 18.73 -25.04 27.30
CA LEU A 83 17.61 -24.13 27.30
C LEU A 83 16.44 -24.73 28.09
N LEU A 84 15.73 -23.88 28.81
CA LEU A 84 14.52 -24.23 29.55
C LEU A 84 13.47 -23.16 29.31
N LEU A 85 12.34 -23.53 28.74
CA LEU A 85 11.21 -22.67 28.48
C LEU A 85 10.09 -23.01 29.48
N ILE A 86 9.66 -22.03 30.27
CA ILE A 86 8.60 -22.19 31.27
C ILE A 86 7.48 -21.16 31.10
N ARG A 87 6.28 -21.54 31.56
CA ARG A 87 5.09 -20.68 31.69
C ARG A 87 4.26 -21.08 32.91
N ALA A 88 3.26 -20.28 33.26
CA ALA A 88 2.23 -20.70 34.21
C ALA A 88 1.33 -21.80 33.60
N GLU A 89 0.93 -22.77 34.43
CA GLU A 89 -0.06 -23.79 34.07
C GLU A 89 -1.47 -23.20 33.94
N ASP A 90 -1.85 -22.32 34.87
CA ASP A 90 -3.19 -21.72 34.95
C ASP A 90 -3.11 -20.19 35.01
N ALA A 91 -4.01 -19.48 34.33
CA ALA A 91 -4.03 -18.00 34.29
C ALA A 91 -4.64 -17.35 35.56
N GLY A 92 -5.26 -18.14 36.43
CA GLY A 92 -5.77 -17.72 37.73
C GLY A 92 -4.79 -17.94 38.88
N ARG A 93 -3.62 -18.54 38.62
CA ARG A 93 -2.57 -18.83 39.60
C ARG A 93 -1.28 -18.14 39.20
N THR A 94 -0.76 -17.32 40.09
CA THR A 94 0.43 -16.51 39.79
C THR A 94 1.70 -17.21 40.22
N ILE A 95 2.68 -17.28 39.32
CA ILE A 95 4.04 -17.75 39.60
C ILE A 95 4.99 -16.56 39.58
N ASN A 96 5.56 -16.23 40.73
CA ASN A 96 6.56 -15.19 40.88
C ASN A 96 7.96 -15.79 40.75
N VAL A 97 8.56 -15.69 39.57
CA VAL A 97 9.95 -16.11 39.31
C VAL A 97 10.91 -15.08 39.89
N ARG A 98 11.50 -15.39 41.05
CA ARG A 98 12.29 -14.43 41.83
C ARG A 98 13.76 -14.41 41.41
N HIS A 99 14.30 -13.20 41.30
CA HIS A 99 15.70 -12.98 40.96
C HIS A 99 16.64 -13.31 42.14
N SER A 100 17.72 -14.05 41.87
CA SER A 100 18.90 -14.20 42.75
C SER A 100 18.58 -14.61 44.20
N GLN A 101 17.76 -15.65 44.37
CA GLN A 101 17.42 -16.17 45.72
C GLN A 101 18.54 -17.02 46.36
N GLY A 102 19.67 -17.21 45.66
CA GLY A 102 20.81 -17.98 46.16
C GLY A 102 20.66 -19.49 45.98
N GLY A 103 21.74 -20.23 46.22
CA GLY A 103 21.76 -21.69 46.05
C GLY A 103 21.96 -22.16 44.60
N ALA A 104 22.11 -23.47 44.42
CA ALA A 104 22.22 -24.05 43.08
C ALA A 104 20.85 -24.06 42.39
N GLY A 105 20.81 -23.65 41.13
CA GLY A 105 19.56 -23.49 40.39
C GLY A 105 18.89 -22.13 40.59
N GLU A 106 19.55 -21.14 41.19
CA GLU A 106 19.00 -19.79 41.28
C GLU A 106 18.73 -19.18 39.89
N ILE A 107 17.73 -18.31 39.83
CA ILE A 107 17.27 -17.69 38.58
C ILE A 107 17.75 -16.24 38.53
N ILE A 108 18.40 -15.89 37.43
CA ILE A 108 18.96 -14.57 37.16
C ILE A 108 18.17 -13.95 36.00
N THR A 109 17.19 -13.12 36.37
CA THR A 109 16.41 -12.31 35.43
C THR A 109 17.24 -11.11 34.92
N ALA A 110 17.00 -10.71 33.67
CA ALA A 110 17.76 -9.67 32.98
C ALA A 110 17.61 -8.28 33.63
N GLU A 111 16.46 -8.01 34.25
CA GLU A 111 16.11 -6.73 34.88
C GLU A 111 16.38 -6.69 36.39
N ALA A 112 17.02 -7.72 36.95
CA ALA A 112 17.24 -7.86 38.40
C ALA A 112 15.96 -7.73 39.25
N SER A 113 14.82 -8.16 38.67
CA SER A 113 13.48 -8.04 39.24
C SER A 113 12.73 -9.36 39.15
N THR A 114 11.66 -9.51 39.95
CA THR A 114 10.75 -10.66 39.87
C THR A 114 9.96 -10.61 38.57
N ILE A 115 9.90 -11.74 37.87
CA ILE A 115 9.03 -11.93 36.72
C ILE A 115 7.75 -12.61 37.18
N VAL A 116 6.61 -12.04 36.78
CA VAL A 116 5.28 -12.53 37.15
C VAL A 116 4.67 -13.28 35.97
N LEU A 117 4.48 -14.58 36.12
CA LEU A 117 3.74 -15.44 35.19
C LEU A 117 2.32 -15.64 35.75
N ASP A 118 1.37 -14.84 35.28
CA ASP A 118 -0.06 -14.83 35.69
C ASP A 118 -1.00 -15.13 34.50
N ASP A 119 -0.44 -15.57 33.37
CA ASP A 119 -1.15 -15.89 32.14
C ASP A 119 -0.40 -17.01 31.43
N THR A 120 -1.12 -18.00 30.95
CA THR A 120 -0.58 -19.16 30.20
C THR A 120 0.14 -18.80 28.88
N ASN A 121 0.06 -17.54 28.44
CA ASN A 121 0.77 -16.98 27.29
C ASN A 121 2.05 -16.20 27.66
N LYS A 122 2.34 -16.01 28.95
CA LYS A 122 3.61 -15.46 29.42
C LYS A 122 4.64 -16.59 29.51
N TRP A 123 5.70 -16.45 28.73
CA TRP A 123 6.78 -17.41 28.63
C TRP A 123 8.10 -16.77 29.03
N ILE A 124 8.97 -17.54 29.68
CA ILE A 124 10.36 -17.18 29.91
C ILE A 124 11.28 -18.32 29.45
N LEU A 125 12.26 -17.96 28.63
CA LEU A 125 13.34 -18.82 28.18
C LEU A 125 14.58 -18.55 29.04
N LEU A 126 15.09 -19.61 29.65
CA LEU A 126 16.27 -19.62 30.50
C LEU A 126 17.38 -20.45 29.84
N VAL A 127 18.64 -20.14 30.15
CA VAL A 127 19.80 -20.97 29.82
C VAL A 127 20.57 -21.30 31.10
N ARG A 128 20.97 -22.57 31.27
CA ARG A 128 21.81 -22.97 32.40
C ARG A 128 23.25 -22.52 32.18
N LYS A 129 23.79 -21.69 33.07
CA LYS A 129 25.22 -21.29 33.09
C LYS A 129 25.82 -21.62 34.45
N GLY A 130 26.64 -22.67 34.51
CA GLY A 130 27.16 -23.17 35.78
C GLY A 130 26.03 -23.60 36.71
N THR A 131 25.93 -22.98 37.89
CA THR A 131 24.90 -23.24 38.90
C THR A 131 23.67 -22.33 38.79
N GLN A 132 23.59 -21.49 37.75
CA GLN A 132 22.52 -20.48 37.61
C GLN A 132 21.69 -20.73 36.36
N TRP A 133 20.44 -20.27 36.37
CA TRP A 133 19.58 -20.12 35.20
C TRP A 133 19.52 -18.65 34.81
N LEU A 134 19.97 -18.30 33.61
CA LEU A 134 19.96 -16.92 33.12
C LEU A 134 18.81 -16.74 32.15
N GLU A 135 18.05 -15.67 32.32
CA GLU A 135 17.05 -15.25 31.34
C GLU A 135 17.70 -14.93 29.99
N VAL A 136 17.15 -15.51 28.93
CA VAL A 136 17.52 -15.24 27.53
C VAL A 136 16.44 -14.41 26.85
N PHE A 137 15.18 -14.76 27.11
CA PHE A 137 14.01 -14.16 26.49
C PHE A 137 12.80 -14.28 27.41
N LYS A 138 11.88 -13.33 27.32
CA LYS A 138 10.53 -13.44 27.88
C LYS A 138 9.52 -12.83 26.92
N SER A 139 8.32 -13.41 26.84
CA SER A 139 7.25 -12.82 26.04
C SER A 139 6.59 -11.67 26.80
N TYR A 140 6.67 -10.47 26.22
CA TYR A 140 5.86 -9.34 26.65
C TYR A 140 4.63 -9.26 25.75
N ARG A 141 3.44 -9.55 26.30
CA ARG A 141 2.22 -8.94 25.77
C ARG A 141 2.28 -7.44 26.09
N ALA A 142 1.71 -6.58 25.26
CA ALA A 142 1.38 -5.22 25.68
C ALA A 142 0.40 -5.33 26.87
N VAL A 143 0.90 -5.07 28.08
CA VAL A 143 0.11 -5.04 29.31
C VAL A 143 -0.34 -3.60 29.49
N LYS A 144 -1.66 -3.40 29.47
CA LYS A 144 -2.27 -2.09 29.75
C LYS A 144 -1.92 -1.67 31.18
N GLY A 145 -1.23 -0.55 31.32
CA GLY A 145 -1.04 0.15 32.57
C GLY A 145 -2.27 0.99 32.93
N ALA A 146 -2.27 1.61 34.12
CA ALA A 146 -3.34 2.52 34.49
C ALA A 146 -3.38 3.74 33.55
N ASP A 147 -4.58 4.22 33.23
CA ASP A 147 -4.77 5.42 32.43
C ASP A 147 -4.04 6.61 33.10
N ILE A 148 -3.29 7.37 32.32
CA ILE A 148 -2.46 8.48 32.77
C ILE A 148 -3.18 9.79 32.42
N THR A 149 -3.45 10.64 33.40
CA THR A 149 -3.89 12.00 33.10
C THR A 149 -2.72 12.80 32.52
N SER A 150 -2.92 13.43 31.36
CA SER A 150 -1.95 14.31 30.71
C SER A 150 -1.49 15.39 31.70
N ALA A 151 -0.17 15.54 31.85
CA ALA A 151 0.48 16.52 32.71
C ALA A 151 1.92 16.73 32.24
N SER A 152 2.58 17.81 32.71
CA SER A 152 4.00 18.06 32.47
C SER A 152 4.74 18.16 33.81
N PRO A 153 5.57 17.17 34.20
CA PRO A 153 5.94 15.97 33.45
C PRO A 153 4.82 14.94 33.31
N LEU A 154 4.80 14.22 32.19
CA LEU A 154 3.94 13.04 32.02
C LEU A 154 4.57 11.88 32.80
N VAL A 155 3.84 11.30 33.75
CA VAL A 155 4.39 10.27 34.66
C VAL A 155 4.02 8.88 34.16
N ILE A 156 5.02 8.11 33.72
CA ILE A 156 4.82 6.74 33.24
C ILE A 156 4.81 5.77 34.43
N GLY A 157 3.67 5.12 34.66
CA GLY A 157 3.49 4.18 35.76
C GLY A 157 4.44 2.98 35.69
N PRO A 158 4.86 2.40 36.83
CA PRO A 158 5.80 1.28 36.87
C PRO A 158 5.22 -0.04 36.33
N VAL A 159 3.89 -0.15 36.25
CA VAL A 159 3.18 -1.35 35.79
C VAL A 159 2.63 -1.13 34.39
N GLY A 160 2.84 -2.11 33.51
CA GLY A 160 2.41 -2.07 32.11
C GLY A 160 3.42 -1.41 31.18
N ASN A 161 3.13 -1.51 29.88
CA ASN A 161 3.90 -0.92 28.79
C ASN A 161 3.01 -0.35 27.68
N TYR A 162 1.70 -0.22 27.94
CA TYR A 162 0.73 0.49 27.10
C TYR A 162 -0.14 1.36 28.00
N PHE A 163 -0.25 2.65 27.71
CA PHE A 163 -0.99 3.59 28.57
C PHE A 163 -1.91 4.48 27.73
N ASP A 164 -3.16 4.61 28.15
CA ASP A 164 -4.05 5.65 27.64
C ASP A 164 -3.72 6.98 28.35
N VAL A 165 -3.49 8.03 27.58
CA VAL A 165 -3.24 9.38 28.05
C VAL A 165 -4.53 10.19 27.91
N VAL A 166 -5.14 10.50 29.05
CA VAL A 166 -6.43 11.17 29.15
C VAL A 166 -6.22 12.65 29.46
N GLY A 167 -6.92 13.54 28.76
CA GLY A 167 -6.84 14.99 28.93
C GLY A 167 -5.97 15.66 27.87
N ALA A 168 -5.98 17.00 27.88
CA ALA A 168 -5.42 17.85 26.82
C ALA A 168 -4.30 18.78 27.33
N VAL A 169 -3.55 18.35 28.35
CA VAL A 169 -2.44 19.15 28.89
C VAL A 169 -1.15 18.82 28.15
N ASP A 170 -0.58 19.82 27.50
CA ASP A 170 0.71 19.74 26.82
C ASP A 170 1.85 19.36 27.76
N PHE A 171 2.87 18.68 27.23
CA PHE A 171 4.06 18.32 28.00
C PHE A 171 5.34 18.32 27.17
N ALA A 172 6.46 18.54 27.84
CA ALA A 172 7.80 18.59 27.23
C ALA A 172 8.77 17.57 27.84
N VAL A 173 8.36 16.85 28.88
CA VAL A 173 9.20 15.94 29.66
C VAL A 173 8.37 14.77 30.21
N MET A 174 9.01 13.61 30.40
CA MET A 174 8.40 12.43 30.99
C MET A 174 9.17 11.97 32.24
N THR A 175 8.45 11.50 33.26
CA THR A 175 9.05 10.76 34.39
C THR A 175 8.93 9.28 34.13
N VAL A 176 10.06 8.59 33.97
CA VAL A 176 10.12 7.16 33.64
C VAL A 176 11.45 6.55 34.09
N ALA A 177 11.40 5.29 34.54
CA ALA A 177 12.61 4.52 34.81
C ALA A 177 13.41 4.26 33.51
N ALA A 178 14.72 4.08 33.64
CA ALA A 178 15.61 3.80 32.52
C ALA A 178 15.23 2.48 31.80
N ASP A 179 15.63 2.38 30.54
CA ASP A 179 15.59 1.16 29.72
C ASP A 179 14.19 0.54 29.54
N ARG A 180 13.15 1.37 29.60
CA ARG A 180 11.76 0.95 29.36
C ARG A 180 11.33 1.19 27.93
N TRP A 181 10.73 0.17 27.32
CA TRP A 181 9.92 0.30 26.12
C TRP A 181 8.44 0.41 26.51
N PHE A 182 7.73 1.38 25.93
CA PHE A 182 6.31 1.59 26.21
C PHE A 182 5.59 2.27 25.06
N MET A 183 4.27 2.12 25.03
CA MET A 183 3.36 2.74 24.09
C MET A 183 2.43 3.72 24.82
N LEU A 184 2.10 4.82 24.15
CA LEU A 184 1.10 5.78 24.59
C LEU A 184 0.00 5.86 23.55
N HIS A 185 -1.25 5.87 23.98
CA HIS A 185 -2.43 6.14 23.16
C HIS A 185 -3.11 7.40 23.70
N PHE A 186 -3.44 8.37 22.86
CA PHE A 186 -3.95 9.67 23.29
C PHE A 186 -5.46 9.77 23.08
N ASP A 187 -6.22 10.09 24.14
CA ASP A 187 -7.67 10.26 24.04
C ASP A 187 -8.08 11.68 23.59
N SER A 188 -7.13 12.59 23.44
CA SER A 188 -7.39 14.00 23.13
C SER A 188 -6.21 14.64 22.42
N ALA A 189 -6.44 15.79 21.80
CA ALA A 189 -5.40 16.57 21.19
C ALA A 189 -4.58 17.31 22.25
N LEU A 190 -3.26 17.22 22.15
CA LEU A 190 -2.27 17.94 22.95
C LEU A 190 -0.98 18.12 22.14
N THR A 191 -0.13 19.04 22.59
CA THR A 191 1.20 19.27 22.04
C THR A 191 2.27 18.59 22.88
N ILE A 192 3.12 17.83 22.21
CA ILE A 192 4.33 17.25 22.78
C ILE A 192 5.50 18.08 22.28
N THR A 193 6.15 18.79 23.19
CA THR A 193 7.27 19.66 22.84
C THR A 193 8.58 18.89 22.80
N HIS A 194 9.34 19.05 21.71
CA HIS A 194 10.67 18.48 21.59
C HIS A 194 11.65 19.16 22.56
N GLY A 195 12.42 18.36 23.30
CA GLY A 195 13.40 18.87 24.24
C GLY A 195 14.59 17.94 24.45
N GLY A 196 15.56 18.37 25.27
CA GLY A 196 16.78 17.61 25.52
C GLY A 196 16.57 16.25 26.19
N SER A 197 15.51 16.10 26.99
CA SER A 197 15.13 14.84 27.64
C SER A 197 13.96 14.11 26.95
N LEU A 198 13.34 14.72 25.95
CA LEU A 198 12.27 14.11 25.14
C LEU A 198 12.56 14.35 23.65
N ALA A 199 13.23 13.37 23.04
CA ALA A 199 13.59 13.40 21.64
C ALA A 199 12.42 12.90 20.79
N LEU A 200 11.87 13.78 19.94
CA LEU A 200 10.78 13.47 19.01
C LEU A 200 11.35 13.19 17.60
N PRO A 201 10.67 12.40 16.75
CA PRO A 201 11.07 12.22 15.37
C PRO A 201 11.20 13.58 14.68
N ASN A 202 12.28 13.76 13.92
CA ASN A 202 12.58 14.98 13.17
C ASN A 202 12.85 16.25 14.01
N GLY A 203 12.93 16.14 15.34
CA GLY A 203 13.30 17.25 16.23
C GLY A 203 12.31 18.41 16.25
N ARG A 204 11.03 18.14 15.97
CA ARG A 204 9.92 19.11 16.01
C ARG A 204 8.87 18.68 17.01
N ASP A 205 8.12 19.65 17.50
CA ASP A 205 6.93 19.42 18.32
C ASP A 205 5.91 18.58 17.55
N ILE A 206 5.15 17.76 18.28
CA ILE A 206 4.08 16.92 17.72
C ILE A 206 2.76 17.40 18.29
N GLU A 207 1.84 17.78 17.41
CA GLU A 207 0.43 17.92 17.74
C GLU A 207 -0.24 16.55 17.60
N THR A 208 -0.82 16.05 18.68
CA THR A 208 -1.58 14.80 18.69
C THR A 208 -3.05 15.08 18.38
N ALA A 209 -3.75 14.06 17.89
CA ALA A 209 -5.21 13.99 17.88
C ALA A 209 -5.67 12.78 18.71
N ALA A 210 -6.96 12.74 19.08
CA ALA A 210 -7.53 11.56 19.70
C ALA A 210 -7.32 10.31 18.81
N GLY A 211 -6.80 9.23 19.38
CA GLY A 211 -6.40 8.01 18.69
C GLY A 211 -4.95 7.97 18.21
N THR A 212 -4.15 9.04 18.40
CA THR A 212 -2.71 9.01 18.11
C THR A 212 -2.01 8.00 19.01
N GLU A 213 -1.08 7.23 18.47
CA GLU A 213 -0.25 6.30 19.23
C GLU A 213 1.25 6.62 19.08
N LEU A 214 2.00 6.50 20.17
CA LEU A 214 3.45 6.63 20.17
C LEU A 214 4.11 5.34 20.63
N THR A 215 5.21 4.98 19.99
CA THR A 215 6.15 3.97 20.51
C THR A 215 7.38 4.67 21.04
N CYS A 216 7.70 4.43 22.31
CA CYS A 216 8.71 5.14 23.07
C CYS A 216 9.74 4.19 23.67
N MET A 217 10.97 4.68 23.81
CA MET A 217 12.03 4.02 24.56
C MET A 217 12.71 5.02 25.49
N SER A 218 12.78 4.67 26.77
CA SER A 218 13.65 5.38 27.71
C SER A 218 15.10 4.96 27.47
N ILE A 219 15.97 5.93 27.23
CA ILE A 219 17.41 5.74 27.01
C ILE A 219 18.24 6.07 28.27
N GLY A 220 17.55 6.32 29.37
CA GLY A 220 18.08 6.76 30.65
C GLY A 220 16.94 7.32 31.51
N VAL A 221 17.17 7.46 32.81
CA VAL A 221 16.13 7.95 33.74
C VAL A 221 15.60 9.31 33.26
N ASN A 222 14.27 9.40 33.10
CA ASN A 222 13.57 10.59 32.60
C ASN A 222 14.06 11.11 31.24
N SER A 223 14.75 10.28 30.46
CA SER A 223 15.20 10.57 29.10
C SER A 223 14.52 9.60 28.13
N VAL A 224 13.70 10.13 27.23
CA VAL A 224 12.87 9.35 26.32
C VAL A 224 13.17 9.73 24.88
N ARG A 225 13.21 8.71 24.03
CA ARG A 225 13.18 8.85 22.58
C ARG A 225 11.88 8.24 22.05
N VAL A 226 11.12 9.03 21.31
CA VAL A 226 9.98 8.54 20.55
C VAL A 226 10.52 7.92 19.26
N LEU A 227 10.21 6.65 19.04
CA LEU A 227 10.70 5.84 17.92
C LEU A 227 9.78 5.96 16.70
N SER A 228 8.46 5.98 16.94
CA SER A 228 7.46 6.15 15.90
C SER A 228 6.22 6.84 16.44
N VAL A 229 5.52 7.51 15.52
CA VAL A 229 4.22 8.13 15.72
C VAL A 229 3.27 7.48 14.73
N SER A 230 2.21 6.87 15.22
CA SER A 230 1.08 6.41 14.42
C SER A 230 -0.04 7.43 14.61
N PRO A 231 -0.44 8.18 13.56
CA PRO A 231 -1.63 9.01 13.66
C PRO A 231 -2.86 8.14 13.95
N PRO A 232 -3.97 8.73 14.43
CA PRO A 232 -5.21 7.97 14.55
C PRO A 232 -5.53 7.25 13.26
N VAL A 233 -5.99 6.00 13.40
CA VAL A 233 -6.53 5.24 12.26
C VAL A 233 -7.81 5.94 11.83
N THR A 234 -7.69 6.97 11.01
CA THR A 234 -8.75 7.39 10.14
C THR A 234 -8.84 6.31 9.07
N GLN A 235 -9.93 5.54 9.07
CA GLN A 235 -10.41 5.02 7.78
C GLN A 235 -10.38 6.20 6.81
N PRO A 236 -9.88 6.06 5.57
CA PRO A 236 -9.92 7.15 4.61
C PRO A 236 -11.34 7.73 4.64
N VAL A 237 -11.45 8.97 5.10
CA VAL A 237 -12.74 9.63 5.24
C VAL A 237 -13.18 9.94 3.82
N PHE A 238 -13.91 8.99 3.24
CA PHE A 238 -14.61 9.19 1.99
C PHE A 238 -15.76 10.14 2.26
N PHE A 239 -15.86 11.19 1.47
CA PHE A 239 -17.08 11.94 1.39
C PHE A 239 -17.45 12.11 -0.08
N GLU A 240 -18.74 11.95 -0.33
CA GLU A 240 -19.33 11.99 -1.65
C GLU A 240 -19.87 13.39 -1.88
N GLU A 241 -19.52 13.98 -3.01
CA GLU A 241 -20.01 15.30 -3.42
C GLU A 241 -20.66 15.21 -4.78
N SER A 242 -21.83 15.85 -4.89
CA SER A 242 -22.61 15.94 -6.12
C SER A 242 -22.75 17.37 -6.63
N SER A 243 -22.01 18.33 -6.05
CA SER A 243 -22.04 19.74 -6.41
C SER A 243 -20.67 20.38 -6.23
N ASP A 244 -20.51 21.62 -6.71
CA ASP A 244 -19.28 22.39 -6.55
C ASP A 244 -18.82 22.43 -5.09
N ILE A 245 -17.52 22.24 -4.87
CA ILE A 245 -16.89 22.23 -3.56
C ILE A 245 -15.58 23.02 -3.58
N THR A 246 -15.36 23.79 -2.51
CA THR A 246 -14.07 24.43 -2.22
C THR A 246 -13.41 23.70 -1.07
N LEU A 247 -12.25 23.11 -1.34
CA LEU A 247 -11.47 22.37 -0.38
C LEU A 247 -10.76 23.32 0.59
N VAL A 248 -10.67 22.89 1.84
CA VAL A 248 -10.04 23.66 2.93
C VAL A 248 -8.89 22.87 3.55
N GLU A 249 -8.11 23.52 4.42
CA GLU A 249 -6.95 22.90 5.07
C GLU A 249 -7.31 21.59 5.80
N THR A 250 -8.50 21.51 6.40
CA THR A 250 -9.00 20.33 7.11
C THR A 250 -9.34 19.14 6.20
N ASP A 251 -9.32 19.30 4.88
CA ASP A 251 -9.48 18.22 3.91
C ASP A 251 -8.17 17.48 3.57
N HIS A 252 -7.06 17.87 4.22
CA HIS A 252 -5.77 17.22 4.08
C HIS A 252 -5.85 15.69 4.23
N GLY A 253 -5.28 14.95 3.27
CA GLY A 253 -5.17 13.50 3.30
C GLY A 253 -6.48 12.75 3.04
N ARG A 254 -7.56 13.45 2.66
CA ARG A 254 -8.86 12.83 2.36
C ARG A 254 -8.94 12.29 0.94
N THR A 255 -9.96 11.48 0.70
CA THR A 255 -10.36 11.03 -0.63
C THR A 255 -11.77 11.55 -0.92
N LEU A 256 -11.89 12.37 -1.96
CA LEU A 256 -13.13 12.98 -2.43
C LEU A 256 -13.72 12.17 -3.58
N HIS A 257 -14.95 11.71 -3.43
CA HIS A 257 -15.69 11.03 -4.50
C HIS A 257 -16.68 12.00 -5.15
N ILE A 258 -16.44 12.34 -6.41
CA ILE A 258 -17.36 13.18 -7.18
C ILE A 258 -18.36 12.31 -7.92
N THR A 259 -19.63 12.36 -7.51
CA THR A 259 -20.68 11.52 -8.07
C THR A 259 -21.38 12.13 -9.28
N ASP A 260 -21.34 13.45 -9.41
CA ASP A 260 -22.06 14.23 -10.40
C ASP A 260 -21.14 15.21 -11.16
N THR A 261 -21.71 16.11 -11.96
CA THR A 261 -20.99 17.25 -12.51
C THR A 261 -20.69 18.25 -11.39
N ALA A 262 -19.41 18.53 -11.14
CA ALA A 262 -19.00 19.44 -10.08
C ALA A 262 -17.65 20.10 -10.38
N THR A 263 -17.45 21.28 -9.81
CA THR A 263 -16.16 21.99 -9.78
C THR A 263 -15.52 21.79 -8.42
N VAL A 264 -14.33 21.18 -8.38
CA VAL A 264 -13.50 21.03 -7.19
C VAL A 264 -12.46 22.13 -7.18
N THR A 265 -12.64 23.11 -6.30
CA THR A 265 -11.68 24.21 -6.12
C THR A 265 -10.66 23.84 -5.06
N LEU A 266 -9.39 23.69 -5.44
CA LEU A 266 -8.29 23.46 -4.50
C LEU A 266 -8.02 24.73 -3.68
N PRO A 267 -7.52 24.63 -2.44
CA PRO A 267 -7.08 25.82 -1.70
C PRO A 267 -5.89 26.49 -2.40
N ASP A 268 -5.57 27.72 -1.99
CA ASP A 268 -4.32 28.37 -2.35
C ASP A 268 -3.15 27.50 -1.87
N ALA A 269 -2.21 27.19 -2.77
CA ALA A 269 -1.13 26.25 -2.52
C ALA A 269 -0.21 26.73 -1.40
N ALA A 270 0.02 28.04 -1.29
CA ALA A 270 0.83 28.63 -0.23
C ALA A 270 0.13 28.53 1.13
N ALA A 271 -1.19 28.70 1.16
CA ALA A 271 -2.01 28.49 2.35
C ALA A 271 -2.09 27.01 2.76
N ALA A 272 -2.22 26.08 1.81
CA ALA A 272 -2.23 24.64 2.07
C ALA A 272 -0.87 24.13 2.61
N GLY A 273 0.22 24.77 2.19
CA GLY A 273 1.58 24.42 2.60
C GLY A 273 2.16 23.21 1.83
N PRO A 274 3.50 23.09 1.77
CA PRO A 274 4.15 21.96 1.09
C PRO A 274 3.81 20.61 1.72
N GLY A 275 3.46 19.64 0.89
CA GLY A 275 3.11 18.28 1.32
C GLY A 275 1.63 18.10 1.67
N TRP A 276 0.79 19.13 1.54
CA TRP A 276 -0.65 18.96 1.63
C TRP A 276 -1.13 18.05 0.50
N THR A 277 -1.95 17.03 0.80
CA THR A 277 -2.40 16.04 -0.18
C THR A 277 -3.92 15.90 -0.23
N ILE A 278 -4.46 15.56 -1.40
CA ILE A 278 -5.82 15.07 -1.55
C ILE A 278 -5.90 14.11 -2.74
N ARG A 279 -6.80 13.13 -2.65
CA ARG A 279 -7.22 12.32 -3.80
C ARG A 279 -8.61 12.73 -4.25
N VAL A 280 -8.79 13.03 -5.52
CA VAL A 280 -10.10 13.27 -6.14
C VAL A 280 -10.40 12.14 -7.10
N MET A 281 -11.54 11.49 -6.94
CA MET A 281 -11.98 10.35 -7.74
C MET A 281 -13.34 10.64 -8.37
N LYS A 282 -13.50 10.30 -9.65
CA LYS A 282 -14.80 10.34 -10.29
C LYS A 282 -15.52 9.01 -10.08
N TYR A 283 -16.76 9.09 -9.58
CA TYR A 283 -17.61 7.92 -9.36
C TYR A 283 -19.04 8.17 -9.83
N SER A 284 -19.32 8.08 -11.14
CA SER A 284 -20.69 8.21 -11.67
C SER A 284 -21.31 6.85 -12.00
N ALA A 285 -22.58 6.67 -11.64
CA ALA A 285 -23.39 5.55 -12.10
C ALA A 285 -24.04 5.88 -13.46
N GLY A 286 -23.58 5.24 -14.52
CA GLY A 286 -24.28 5.15 -15.81
C GLY A 286 -24.01 6.27 -16.81
N VAL A 287 -24.19 7.55 -16.43
CA VAL A 287 -23.99 8.70 -17.34
C VAL A 287 -22.67 9.40 -17.04
N GLU A 288 -21.91 9.71 -18.08
CA GLU A 288 -20.68 10.50 -17.99
C GLU A 288 -21.04 11.94 -17.58
N ARG A 289 -20.47 12.38 -16.45
CA ARG A 289 -20.75 13.68 -15.84
C ARG A 289 -19.42 14.28 -15.39
N PRO A 290 -18.85 15.28 -16.07
CA PRO A 290 -17.49 15.71 -15.82
C PRO A 290 -17.30 16.38 -14.45
N ALA A 291 -16.19 16.09 -13.78
CA ALA A 291 -15.71 16.84 -12.63
C ALA A 291 -14.52 17.72 -13.05
N THR A 292 -14.59 19.02 -12.79
CA THR A 292 -13.49 19.96 -13.11
C THR A 292 -12.72 20.30 -11.85
N ILE A 293 -11.44 19.98 -11.81
CA ILE A 293 -10.52 20.38 -10.73
C ILE A 293 -9.87 21.69 -11.13
N VAL A 294 -9.91 22.69 -10.25
CA VAL A 294 -9.40 24.04 -10.50
C VAL A 294 -8.56 24.48 -9.30
N PRO A 295 -7.32 24.95 -9.47
CA PRO A 295 -6.59 25.58 -8.39
C PRO A 295 -7.20 26.95 -8.04
N ALA A 296 -7.11 27.37 -6.77
CA ALA A 296 -7.53 28.70 -6.38
C ALA A 296 -6.55 29.78 -6.89
N GLY A 297 -7.09 30.96 -7.19
CA GLY A 297 -6.28 32.14 -7.49
C GLY A 297 -5.49 32.01 -8.79
N ALA A 298 -4.17 32.20 -8.70
CA ALA A 298 -3.24 32.18 -9.85
C ALA A 298 -2.35 30.93 -9.88
N ASP A 299 -2.62 29.95 -9.01
CA ASP A 299 -1.87 28.71 -8.95
C ASP A 299 -2.09 27.86 -10.20
N THR A 300 -1.14 26.99 -10.49
CA THR A 300 -1.22 26.02 -11.58
C THR A 300 -1.13 24.59 -11.05
N ILE A 301 -1.60 23.65 -11.88
CA ILE A 301 -1.43 22.22 -11.68
C ILE A 301 -0.39 21.69 -12.66
N GLU A 302 0.63 21.04 -12.15
CA GLU A 302 1.71 20.41 -12.88
C GLU A 302 1.38 18.93 -13.06
N LEU A 303 1.09 18.52 -14.29
CA LEU A 303 1.08 17.11 -14.70
C LEU A 303 2.41 16.81 -15.41
N TRP A 304 2.98 15.62 -15.23
CA TRP A 304 4.32 15.26 -15.72
C TRP A 304 4.61 15.71 -17.17
N ALA A 305 3.63 15.61 -18.07
CA ALA A 305 3.78 15.98 -19.48
C ALA A 305 3.22 17.37 -19.84
N ASP A 306 2.43 17.98 -18.96
CA ASP A 306 1.71 19.23 -19.21
C ASP A 306 1.81 20.16 -17.98
N PRO A 307 2.88 20.97 -17.89
CA PRO A 307 3.03 21.94 -16.81
C PRO A 307 2.05 23.12 -16.96
N GLY A 308 1.73 23.79 -15.85
CA GLY A 308 1.00 25.06 -15.89
C GLY A 308 -0.50 24.97 -16.17
N LEU A 309 -1.17 23.84 -15.88
CA LEU A 309 -2.61 23.69 -16.14
C LEU A 309 -3.45 24.54 -15.17
N THR A 310 -4.45 25.21 -15.70
CA THR A 310 -5.42 25.99 -14.90
C THR A 310 -6.65 25.18 -14.49
N SER A 311 -6.82 23.99 -15.06
CA SER A 311 -7.84 23.03 -14.65
C SER A 311 -7.53 21.64 -15.20
N ILE A 312 -8.11 20.61 -14.57
CA ILE A 312 -8.08 19.21 -15.05
C ILE A 312 -9.51 18.67 -15.02
N LEU A 313 -9.90 17.91 -16.04
CA LEU A 313 -11.20 17.26 -16.12
C LEU A 313 -11.05 15.78 -15.72
N LEU A 314 -11.91 15.30 -14.83
CA LEU A 314 -12.13 13.87 -14.59
C LEU A 314 -13.50 13.51 -15.16
N PHE A 315 -13.56 12.58 -16.10
CA PHE A 315 -14.76 12.38 -16.92
C PHE A 315 -15.42 11.03 -16.66
N THR A 316 -14.61 9.98 -16.60
CA THR A 316 -15.05 8.59 -16.52
C THR A 316 -15.07 8.13 -15.07
N SER A 317 -16.04 7.29 -14.70
CA SER A 317 -16.01 6.63 -13.40
C SER A 317 -14.74 5.78 -13.28
N GLY A 318 -13.95 6.02 -12.23
CA GLY A 318 -12.64 5.41 -12.03
C GLY A 318 -11.46 6.35 -12.30
N ASP A 319 -11.66 7.45 -13.04
CA ASP A 319 -10.64 8.50 -13.17
C ASP A 319 -10.28 9.03 -11.78
N TYR A 320 -8.99 9.21 -11.52
CA TYR A 320 -8.55 9.77 -10.24
C TYR A 320 -7.29 10.60 -10.38
N LEU A 321 -7.16 11.55 -9.45
CA LEU A 321 -6.00 12.42 -9.33
C LEU A 321 -5.55 12.50 -7.87
N ASP A 322 -4.30 12.16 -7.65
CA ASP A 322 -3.56 12.47 -6.43
C ASP A 322 -2.86 13.80 -6.61
N LEU A 323 -3.23 14.77 -5.76
CA LEU A 323 -2.74 16.14 -5.78
C LEU A 323 -1.88 16.39 -4.55
N ILE A 324 -0.74 17.03 -4.76
CA ILE A 324 0.19 17.43 -3.70
C ILE A 324 0.51 18.92 -3.87
N SER A 325 0.27 19.72 -2.83
CA SER A 325 0.73 21.11 -2.81
C SER A 325 2.25 21.17 -2.65
N THR A 326 2.88 22.00 -3.46
CA THR A 326 4.31 22.33 -3.37
C THR A 326 4.57 23.60 -2.55
N GLY A 327 3.51 24.28 -2.09
CA GLY A 327 3.57 25.62 -1.49
C GLY A 327 3.58 26.77 -2.51
N SER A 328 3.76 26.49 -3.80
CA SER A 328 3.74 27.49 -4.88
C SER A 328 2.88 27.08 -6.09
N GLY A 329 2.16 25.98 -5.96
CA GLY A 329 1.37 25.35 -7.01
C GLY A 329 1.10 23.88 -6.64
N TRP A 330 0.45 23.17 -7.54
CA TRP A 330 0.01 21.80 -7.33
C TRP A 330 0.76 20.85 -8.25
N VAL A 331 1.18 19.70 -7.76
CA VAL A 331 1.64 18.59 -8.59
C VAL A 331 0.57 17.52 -8.55
N ALA A 332 0.25 16.97 -9.72
CA ALA A 332 -0.75 15.93 -9.84
C ALA A 332 -0.15 14.65 -10.43
N SER A 333 -0.66 13.52 -9.98
CA SER A 333 -0.39 12.20 -10.54
C SER A 333 -1.66 11.37 -10.50
N GLY A 334 -1.87 10.46 -11.43
CA GLY A 334 -3.09 9.67 -11.47
C GLY A 334 -3.39 9.16 -12.86
N GLU A 335 -4.57 8.59 -13.03
CA GLU A 335 -5.05 8.05 -14.29
C GLU A 335 -6.22 8.93 -14.76
N VAL A 336 -5.99 9.64 -15.87
CA VAL A 336 -7.02 10.43 -16.58
C VAL A 336 -7.24 9.76 -17.92
N ILE A 337 -8.31 8.98 -18.04
CA ILE A 337 -8.61 8.25 -19.26
C ILE A 337 -9.12 9.24 -20.32
N VAL A 338 -8.26 9.58 -21.28
CA VAL A 338 -8.68 10.29 -22.48
C VAL A 338 -9.14 9.25 -23.50
N LYS A 339 -10.44 9.24 -23.78
CA LYS A 339 -11.05 8.40 -24.81
C LYS A 339 -11.84 9.23 -25.80
N MET A 340 -11.64 8.96 -27.08
CA MET A 340 -12.51 9.36 -28.17
C MET A 340 -12.89 8.13 -29.01
N SER A 341 -14.13 8.08 -29.47
CA SER A 341 -14.66 7.10 -30.41
C SER A 341 -15.67 7.81 -31.30
N VAL A 342 -15.42 7.83 -32.60
CA VAL A 342 -16.29 8.45 -33.61
C VAL A 342 -16.59 7.47 -34.73
N ILE A 343 -17.76 7.62 -35.33
CA ILE A 343 -18.35 6.69 -36.30
C ILE A 343 -18.85 7.50 -37.49
N LEU A 344 -18.78 6.90 -38.69
CA LEU A 344 -19.45 7.40 -39.88
C LEU A 344 -20.90 6.89 -39.87
N ASN A 345 -21.86 7.75 -39.55
CA ASN A 345 -23.29 7.45 -39.58
C ASN A 345 -23.90 7.57 -40.98
N ALA A 346 -23.31 8.39 -41.86
CA ALA A 346 -23.73 8.45 -43.26
C ALA A 346 -23.69 7.04 -43.90
N GLU A 347 -24.68 6.72 -44.73
CA GLU A 347 -24.73 5.41 -45.41
C GLU A 347 -23.47 5.16 -46.24
N THR A 348 -22.96 6.19 -46.91
CA THR A 348 -21.77 6.11 -47.75
C THR A 348 -21.08 7.46 -47.92
N GLN A 349 -19.74 7.48 -47.84
CA GLN A 349 -18.91 8.60 -48.24
C GLN A 349 -18.13 8.27 -49.53
N VAL A 350 -18.20 9.13 -50.54
CA VAL A 350 -17.50 8.90 -51.82
C VAL A 350 -16.10 9.51 -51.79
N VAL A 351 -15.09 8.69 -52.06
CA VAL A 351 -13.70 9.14 -52.27
C VAL A 351 -13.45 9.21 -53.76
N ALA A 352 -13.19 10.41 -54.26
CA ALA A 352 -12.89 10.61 -55.68
C ALA A 352 -11.53 9.99 -56.05
N ASN A 353 -11.39 9.56 -57.30
CA ASN A 353 -10.14 9.02 -57.79
C ASN A 353 -8.99 10.03 -57.65
N THR A 354 -7.82 9.56 -57.21
CA THR A 354 -6.58 10.33 -57.02
C THR A 354 -6.63 11.46 -55.98
N THR A 355 -7.61 11.45 -55.07
CA THR A 355 -7.69 12.42 -53.97
C THR A 355 -7.31 11.79 -52.62
N ASN A 356 -6.69 12.58 -51.75
CA ASN A 356 -6.70 12.29 -50.32
C ASN A 356 -7.99 12.88 -49.76
N THR A 357 -8.86 12.03 -49.21
CA THR A 357 -10.14 12.44 -48.64
C THR A 357 -10.13 12.14 -47.15
N VAL A 358 -10.48 13.14 -46.33
CA VAL A 358 -10.68 12.92 -44.88
C VAL A 358 -11.97 12.15 -44.67
N VAL A 359 -11.96 11.15 -43.78
CA VAL A 359 -13.16 10.41 -43.42
C VAL A 359 -14.07 11.27 -42.56
N GLU A 360 -15.32 11.45 -42.97
CA GLU A 360 -16.27 12.36 -42.34
C GLU A 360 -17.01 11.67 -41.18
N PHE A 361 -16.31 11.35 -40.08
CA PHE A 361 -16.99 10.77 -38.91
C PHE A 361 -17.94 11.81 -38.29
N ASP A 362 -19.22 11.70 -38.60
CA ASP A 362 -20.28 12.65 -38.27
C ASP A 362 -21.06 12.28 -36.99
N ALA A 363 -20.63 11.20 -36.32
CA ALA A 363 -21.25 10.72 -35.09
C ALA A 363 -20.20 10.46 -34.00
N VAL A 364 -20.45 11.00 -32.81
CA VAL A 364 -19.60 10.80 -31.64
C VAL A 364 -20.17 9.66 -30.80
N GLY A 365 -19.43 8.56 -30.69
CA GLY A 365 -19.71 7.46 -29.77
C GLY A 365 -19.23 7.76 -28.34
N ALA A 366 -18.05 8.35 -28.21
CA ALA A 366 -17.52 8.90 -26.97
C ALA A 366 -16.54 10.04 -27.28
N ASP A 367 -16.57 11.14 -26.53
CA ASP A 367 -15.53 12.17 -26.57
C ASP A 367 -15.39 12.80 -25.19
N THR A 368 -14.54 12.19 -24.39
CA THR A 368 -14.35 12.53 -22.97
C THR A 368 -13.81 13.94 -22.73
N HIS A 369 -13.24 14.58 -23.76
CA HIS A 369 -12.56 15.87 -23.62
C HIS A 369 -12.99 16.90 -24.67
N SER A 370 -14.07 16.62 -25.41
CA SER A 370 -14.59 17.52 -26.45
C SER A 370 -13.53 17.94 -27.47
N GLY A 371 -12.59 17.04 -27.77
CA GLY A 371 -11.51 17.29 -28.73
C GLY A 371 -11.92 17.01 -30.16
N TRP A 372 -13.04 16.33 -30.40
CA TRP A 372 -13.53 16.01 -31.74
C TRP A 372 -14.26 17.18 -32.38
N GLU A 373 -13.80 17.58 -33.56
CA GLU A 373 -14.51 18.54 -34.41
C GLU A 373 -15.37 17.78 -35.43
N GLY A 374 -16.69 17.78 -35.22
CA GLY A 374 -17.67 17.08 -36.05
C GLY A 374 -18.03 17.79 -37.37
N VAL A 375 -17.35 18.88 -37.70
CA VAL A 375 -17.44 19.52 -39.02
C VAL A 375 -16.08 19.52 -39.71
N GLN A 376 -16.07 19.73 -41.05
CA GLN A 376 -14.85 19.83 -41.85
C GLN A 376 -13.79 20.70 -41.11
N PRO A 377 -12.58 20.17 -40.83
CA PRO A 377 -11.96 19.02 -41.51
C PRO A 377 -12.07 17.65 -40.80
N TYR A 378 -12.96 17.43 -39.81
CA TYR A 378 -13.13 16.14 -39.11
C TYR A 378 -11.85 15.61 -38.46
N HIS A 379 -11.42 16.26 -37.39
CA HIS A 379 -10.19 15.94 -36.69
C HIS A 379 -10.40 15.90 -35.17
N TYR A 380 -9.44 15.30 -34.47
CA TYR A 380 -9.36 15.31 -33.02
C TYR A 380 -8.19 16.16 -32.57
N GLU A 381 -8.44 17.22 -31.81
CA GLU A 381 -7.44 18.00 -31.11
C GLU A 381 -7.03 17.29 -29.81
N ILE A 382 -5.73 17.08 -29.63
CA ILE A 382 -5.14 16.34 -28.52
C ILE A 382 -5.14 17.21 -27.26
N PRO A 383 -5.89 16.84 -26.21
CA PRO A 383 -6.07 17.71 -25.03
C PRO A 383 -4.85 17.73 -24.10
N PHE A 384 -4.02 16.67 -24.13
CA PHE A 384 -2.87 16.48 -23.25
C PHE A 384 -1.70 15.86 -24.00
N SER A 385 -0.47 16.21 -23.62
CA SER A 385 0.70 15.58 -24.20
C SER A 385 0.87 14.16 -23.66
N GLY A 386 1.15 13.17 -24.51
CA GLY A 386 1.30 11.79 -24.05
C GLY A 386 1.39 10.74 -25.15
N TYR A 387 1.45 9.47 -24.76
CA TYR A 387 1.28 8.35 -25.67
C TYR A 387 -0.21 8.05 -25.87
N TYR A 388 -0.62 7.91 -27.11
CA TYR A 388 -1.99 7.59 -27.52
C TYR A 388 -2.00 6.30 -28.35
N LEU A 389 -2.90 5.38 -28.00
CA LEU A 389 -3.33 4.30 -28.89
C LEU A 389 -4.37 4.88 -29.86
N LEU A 390 -4.02 4.87 -31.14
CA LEU A 390 -4.86 5.27 -32.26
C LEU A 390 -5.33 4.00 -32.95
N ASN A 391 -6.64 3.83 -33.09
CA ASN A 391 -7.24 2.66 -33.73
C ASN A 391 -8.28 3.13 -34.74
N THR A 392 -8.20 2.67 -35.99
CA THR A 392 -9.23 2.95 -36.99
C THR A 392 -9.63 1.69 -37.74
N VAL A 393 -10.92 1.63 -38.02
CA VAL A 393 -11.56 0.64 -38.87
C VAL A 393 -12.24 1.40 -40.00
N VAL A 394 -11.87 1.12 -41.24
CA VAL A 394 -12.52 1.72 -42.42
C VAL A 394 -13.00 0.58 -43.32
N ILE A 395 -14.29 0.62 -43.65
CA ILE A 395 -14.93 -0.33 -44.56
C ILE A 395 -14.99 0.31 -45.94
N VAL A 396 -14.28 -0.29 -46.88
CA VAL A 396 -14.19 0.20 -48.26
C VAL A 396 -14.94 -0.74 -49.18
N ASP A 397 -15.91 -0.20 -49.91
CA ASP A 397 -16.62 -0.85 -51.00
C ASP A 397 -15.96 -0.45 -52.33
N GLU A 398 -15.30 -1.43 -52.94
CA GLU A 398 -14.62 -1.33 -54.24
C GLU A 398 -15.60 -1.45 -55.42
N GLY A 399 -16.84 -1.86 -55.18
CA GLY A 399 -17.78 -2.22 -56.25
C GLY A 399 -17.20 -3.26 -57.22
N SER A 400 -17.54 -3.12 -58.51
CA SER A 400 -17.19 -4.10 -59.54
C SER A 400 -15.81 -3.91 -60.19
N SER A 401 -15.06 -2.88 -59.80
CA SER A 401 -13.77 -2.55 -60.42
C SER A 401 -12.61 -2.78 -59.45
N PRO A 402 -11.46 -3.24 -59.95
CA PRO A 402 -10.25 -3.37 -59.15
C PRO A 402 -9.70 -1.99 -58.74
N HIS A 403 -9.58 -1.69 -57.44
CA HIS A 403 -9.01 -0.44 -56.94
C HIS A 403 -7.80 -0.66 -56.04
N GLY A 404 -6.75 0.14 -56.24
CA GLY A 404 -5.69 0.32 -55.24
C GLY A 404 -6.03 1.49 -54.33
N TRP A 405 -5.96 1.29 -53.02
CA TRP A 405 -6.28 2.30 -52.02
C TRP A 405 -5.46 2.18 -50.76
N ASP A 406 -5.44 3.26 -49.99
CA ASP A 406 -4.73 3.34 -48.73
C ASP A 406 -5.53 4.08 -47.66
N VAL A 407 -5.45 3.57 -46.43
CA VAL A 407 -6.04 4.17 -45.23
C VAL A 407 -4.90 4.61 -44.33
N SER A 408 -4.96 5.85 -43.86
CA SER A 408 -3.96 6.41 -42.96
C SER A 408 -4.54 7.18 -41.80
N ILE A 409 -3.83 7.11 -40.69
CA ILE A 409 -3.97 8.07 -39.61
C ILE A 409 -2.86 9.10 -39.79
N ARG A 410 -3.23 10.39 -39.75
CA ARG A 410 -2.32 11.50 -39.99
C ARG A 410 -2.39 12.55 -38.90
N ARG A 411 -1.27 13.25 -38.71
CA ARG A 411 -1.14 14.45 -37.90
C ARG A 411 -1.26 15.69 -38.79
N VAL A 412 -1.96 16.72 -38.36
CA VAL A 412 -1.98 18.03 -39.05
C VAL A 412 -0.79 18.85 -38.56
N VAL A 413 0.05 19.34 -39.48
CA VAL A 413 1.30 20.04 -39.12
C VAL A 413 1.15 21.55 -39.25
N SER A 414 0.51 22.01 -40.33
CA SER A 414 0.13 23.42 -40.53
C SER A 414 -0.82 23.57 -41.72
N GLY A 415 -1.98 24.18 -41.51
CA GLY A 415 -3.01 24.33 -42.56
C GLY A 415 -3.42 22.96 -43.14
N PRO A 416 -3.51 22.79 -44.48
CA PRO A 416 -3.90 21.51 -45.07
C PRO A 416 -2.78 20.46 -45.11
N SER A 417 -1.59 20.75 -44.58
CA SER A 417 -0.46 19.82 -44.60
C SER A 417 -0.58 18.77 -43.49
N THR A 418 -0.39 17.50 -43.87
CA THR A 418 -0.47 16.35 -42.97
C THR A 418 0.77 15.48 -43.05
N GLU A 419 1.13 14.85 -41.93
CA GLU A 419 2.21 13.88 -41.79
C GLU A 419 1.65 12.49 -41.46
N TRP A 420 2.26 11.44 -42.02
CA TRP A 420 1.82 10.06 -41.79
C TRP A 420 2.20 9.59 -40.39
N ILE A 421 1.23 9.09 -39.64
CA ILE A 421 1.48 8.39 -38.39
C ILE A 421 1.54 6.88 -38.66
N ALA A 422 0.54 6.32 -39.35
CA ALA A 422 0.66 5.03 -40.02
C ALA A 422 -0.28 4.89 -41.22
N LEU A 423 -0.07 3.78 -41.93
CA LEU A 423 -0.60 3.51 -43.24
C LEU A 423 -0.82 2.01 -43.43
N THR A 424 -1.96 1.66 -43.99
CA THR A 424 -2.18 0.34 -44.60
C THR A 424 -2.62 0.52 -46.05
N ARG A 425 -2.16 -0.36 -46.92
CA ARG A 425 -2.46 -0.30 -48.37
C ARG A 425 -3.04 -1.61 -48.83
N ASN A 426 -4.12 -1.53 -49.62
CA ASN A 426 -4.52 -2.62 -50.47
C ASN A 426 -3.90 -2.45 -51.86
N LEU A 427 -2.95 -3.33 -52.19
CA LEU A 427 -2.30 -3.39 -53.51
C LEU A 427 -2.88 -4.49 -54.40
N MET A 428 -3.75 -5.35 -53.85
CA MET A 428 -4.37 -6.46 -54.58
C MET A 428 -5.83 -6.12 -54.82
N PRO A 429 -6.15 -5.58 -56.01
CA PRO A 429 -7.55 -5.34 -56.31
C PRO A 429 -8.36 -6.65 -56.24
N GLY A 430 -9.46 -6.62 -55.49
CA GLY A 430 -10.42 -7.71 -55.49
C GLY A 430 -11.05 -7.88 -56.88
N THR A 431 -11.43 -9.11 -57.25
CA THR A 431 -12.16 -9.37 -58.50
C THR A 431 -13.67 -9.42 -58.32
N GLY A 432 -14.23 -8.80 -57.26
CA GLY A 432 -15.67 -8.82 -56.99
C GLY A 432 -16.09 -8.02 -55.75
N ASP A 433 -17.41 -7.93 -55.56
CA ASP A 433 -18.18 -7.11 -54.61
C ASP A 433 -17.95 -7.43 -53.10
N GLU A 434 -16.70 -7.67 -52.68
CA GLU A 434 -16.39 -7.90 -51.26
C GLU A 434 -15.99 -6.57 -50.59
N ASP A 435 -16.74 -6.19 -49.55
CA ASP A 435 -16.36 -5.10 -48.65
C ASP A 435 -15.00 -5.43 -48.02
N ASN A 436 -14.01 -4.56 -48.22
CA ASN A 436 -12.69 -4.73 -47.64
C ASN A 436 -12.58 -3.98 -46.30
N LEU A 437 -12.19 -4.73 -45.26
CA LEU A 437 -11.96 -4.20 -43.92
C LEU A 437 -10.51 -3.76 -43.76
N SER A 438 -10.30 -2.48 -43.49
CA SER A 438 -8.99 -1.94 -43.15
C SER A 438 -8.90 -1.67 -41.66
N LEU A 439 -8.05 -2.42 -40.96
CA LEU A 439 -7.73 -2.21 -39.54
C LEU A 439 -6.33 -1.59 -39.42
N LEU A 440 -6.24 -0.46 -38.73
CA LEU A 440 -4.97 0.19 -38.42
C LEU A 440 -4.93 0.58 -36.95
N SER A 441 -4.00 0.00 -36.20
CA SER A 441 -3.80 0.29 -34.78
C SER A 441 -2.33 0.59 -34.50
N MET A 442 -2.07 1.64 -33.73
CA MET A 442 -0.71 2.00 -33.30
C MET A 442 -0.72 2.85 -32.04
N TRP A 443 0.39 2.84 -31.32
CA TRP A 443 0.76 3.84 -30.34
C TRP A 443 1.61 4.97 -30.95
N ASN A 444 1.34 6.22 -30.58
CA ASN A 444 2.19 7.36 -30.97
C ASN A 444 2.23 8.43 -29.87
N TRP A 445 3.33 9.16 -29.77
CA TRP A 445 3.42 10.31 -28.87
C TRP A 445 2.81 11.54 -29.55
N LEU A 446 1.83 12.18 -28.92
CA LEU A 446 1.18 13.38 -29.41
C LEU A 446 1.31 14.50 -28.38
N ALA A 447 1.58 15.74 -28.82
CA ALA A 447 1.60 16.90 -27.95
C ALA A 447 0.19 17.52 -27.82
N LYS A 448 -0.04 18.28 -26.76
CA LYS A 448 -1.26 19.08 -26.61
C LYS A 448 -1.44 20.07 -27.78
N GLY A 449 -2.67 20.20 -28.29
CA GLY A 449 -3.01 20.99 -29.48
C GLY A 449 -2.70 20.29 -30.81
N GLU A 450 -2.12 19.09 -30.72
CA GLU A 450 -2.02 18.09 -31.78
C GLU A 450 -3.31 17.83 -32.53
N GLU A 451 -3.46 18.02 -33.84
CA GLU A 451 -4.67 17.53 -34.54
C GLU A 451 -4.38 16.21 -35.27
N VAL A 452 -5.27 15.22 -35.09
CA VAL A 452 -5.18 13.93 -35.80
C VAL A 452 -6.48 13.58 -36.52
N LEU A 453 -6.35 12.97 -37.70
CA LEU A 453 -7.48 12.59 -38.55
C LEU A 453 -7.20 11.31 -39.33
N VAL A 454 -8.25 10.72 -39.91
CA VAL A 454 -8.15 9.56 -40.80
C VAL A 454 -8.34 10.01 -42.24
N MET A 455 -7.45 9.60 -43.13
CA MET A 455 -7.58 9.84 -44.56
C MET A 455 -7.63 8.52 -45.33
N VAL A 456 -8.50 8.49 -46.33
CA VAL A 456 -8.49 7.47 -47.38
C VAL A 456 -7.99 8.11 -48.66
N ARG A 457 -7.11 7.39 -49.35
CA ARG A 457 -6.65 7.78 -50.67
C ARG A 457 -6.88 6.65 -51.66
N GLN A 458 -7.31 7.06 -52.84
CA GLN A 458 -7.49 6.16 -53.97
C GLN A 458 -6.32 6.35 -54.96
N ASP A 459 -5.54 5.30 -55.16
CA ASP A 459 -4.39 5.31 -56.05
C ASP A 459 -4.73 4.94 -57.50
N SER A 460 -5.79 4.14 -57.72
CA SER A 460 -6.19 3.71 -59.06
C SER A 460 -7.68 3.31 -59.17
N GLY A 461 -8.22 3.26 -60.39
CA GLY A 461 -9.62 2.90 -60.69
C GLY A 461 -10.58 4.11 -60.76
N GLY A 462 -11.89 3.88 -60.58
CA GLY A 462 -12.95 4.90 -60.39
C GLY A 462 -13.33 5.11 -58.91
N ASN A 463 -14.22 6.04 -58.55
CA ASN A 463 -14.47 6.40 -57.14
C ASN A 463 -14.65 5.21 -56.17
N LEU A 464 -14.13 5.35 -54.95
CA LEU A 464 -14.38 4.41 -53.84
C LEU A 464 -15.53 4.88 -52.96
N ASN A 465 -16.20 3.94 -52.32
CA ASN A 465 -17.25 4.19 -51.35
C ASN A 465 -16.79 3.73 -49.96
N ILE A 466 -16.80 4.60 -48.96
CA ILE A 466 -16.60 4.24 -47.56
C ILE A 466 -17.99 3.99 -46.97
N GLN A 467 -18.23 2.81 -46.41
CA GLN A 467 -19.51 2.48 -45.81
C GLN A 467 -19.53 2.85 -44.32
N GLY A 468 -20.62 3.47 -43.86
CA GLY A 468 -20.78 3.80 -42.44
C GLY A 468 -21.09 2.58 -41.56
N SER A 469 -21.94 1.68 -42.06
CA SER A 469 -22.36 0.47 -41.36
C SER A 469 -22.72 -0.63 -42.36
N THR A 470 -22.26 -1.86 -42.09
CA THR A 470 -22.64 -3.03 -42.88
C THR A 470 -23.75 -3.84 -42.19
N VAL A 471 -24.41 -4.71 -42.96
CA VAL A 471 -25.36 -5.70 -42.43
C VAL A 471 -24.68 -6.66 -41.42
N ARG A 472 -23.34 -6.71 -41.39
CA ARG A 472 -22.53 -7.58 -40.53
C ARG A 472 -22.17 -6.97 -39.17
N GLN A 473 -22.74 -5.81 -38.80
CA GLN A 473 -22.50 -5.10 -37.53
C GLN A 473 -21.10 -4.48 -37.38
N GLU A 474 -20.30 -4.43 -38.44
CA GLU A 474 -19.05 -3.68 -38.47
C GLU A 474 -19.34 -2.24 -38.92
N GLN A 475 -18.74 -1.26 -38.24
CA GLN A 475 -18.89 0.17 -38.53
C GLN A 475 -17.54 0.81 -38.81
N THR A 476 -17.51 1.79 -39.72
CA THR A 476 -16.33 2.63 -39.93
C THR A 476 -16.16 3.53 -38.71
N GLN A 477 -15.08 3.32 -37.96
CA GLN A 477 -14.84 3.96 -36.67
C GLN A 477 -13.39 4.43 -36.50
N PHE A 478 -13.21 5.46 -35.70
CA PHE A 478 -11.91 5.94 -35.24
C PHE A 478 -11.94 6.12 -33.73
N GLU A 479 -10.97 5.49 -33.06
CA GLU A 479 -10.83 5.49 -31.62
C GLU A 479 -9.45 5.98 -31.24
N ILE A 480 -9.40 6.80 -30.19
CA ILE A 480 -8.17 7.31 -29.60
C ILE A 480 -8.25 7.09 -28.10
N VAL A 481 -7.21 6.49 -27.52
CA VAL A 481 -7.10 6.27 -26.08
C VAL A 481 -5.72 6.70 -25.60
N ARG A 482 -5.62 7.60 -24.63
CA ARG A 482 -4.34 7.92 -23.99
C ARG A 482 -3.89 6.76 -23.11
N LEU A 483 -2.59 6.45 -23.14
CA LEU A 483 -1.96 5.41 -22.35
C LEU A 483 -1.21 6.04 -21.18
N GLY A 484 -1.64 5.72 -19.96
CA GLY A 484 -1.12 6.32 -18.72
C GLY A 484 -1.62 7.75 -18.53
#